data_AF-A0A348TRT3-F1
#
_entry.id   AF-A0A348TRT3-F1
#
_cell.length_a   1.000
_cell.length_b   1.000
_cell.length_c   1.000
_cell.angle_alpha   90.00
_cell.angle_beta   90.00
_cell.angle_gamma   90.00
#
_symmetry.space_group_name_H-M   'P 1'
#
loop_
_entity.id
_entity.type
_entity.pdbx_description
1 polymer ?
#
loop_
_entity_poly.entity_id
_entity_poly.type
_entity_poly.pdbx_seq_one_letter_code
_entity_poly.pdbx_strand_id
1 'polypeptide(L)'
;MASHTVGKFVPETSPESVKQRAAIWRTFWVMFGITVIEFILAFAKGPFHINHLFVVIVFISLTLLKAFYIIAEFMHLRHEVKLLILSISLPVIFIIWFIISMLYEGNAVLMVR
;
A
#
# COMPACT_ATOMS: atom_id res chain seq x y z
N MET A 1 28.34 -8.05 39.79
CA MET A 1 28.79 -7.15 38.69
C MET A 1 28.11 -7.61 37.42
N ALA A 2 27.06 -6.92 37.00
CA ALA A 2 26.27 -7.28 35.83
C ALA A 2 27.06 -6.96 34.55
N SER A 3 27.34 -8.00 33.77
CA SER A 3 27.88 -7.90 32.42
C SER A 3 26.82 -7.27 31.51
N HIS A 4 26.87 -5.96 31.35
CA HIS A 4 26.20 -5.28 30.26
C HIS A 4 26.77 -5.81 28.94
N THR A 5 26.01 -6.66 28.27
CA THR A 5 26.30 -7.12 26.91
C THR A 5 26.20 -5.93 25.98
N VAL A 6 27.35 -5.31 25.70
CA VAL A 6 27.55 -4.36 24.62
C VAL A 6 26.93 -4.97 23.36
N GLY A 7 25.89 -4.30 22.84
CA GLY A 7 25.20 -4.74 21.64
C GLY A 7 26.21 -4.97 20.52
N LYS A 8 26.28 -6.22 20.02
CA LYS A 8 27.09 -6.56 18.86
C LYS A 8 26.64 -5.68 17.70
N PHE A 9 27.48 -4.75 17.27
CA PHE A 9 27.30 -4.00 16.04
C PHE A 9 27.45 -5.00 14.89
N VAL A 10 26.33 -5.55 14.41
CA VAL A 10 26.30 -6.36 13.20
C VAL A 10 26.43 -5.37 12.04
N PRO A 11 27.54 -5.36 11.28
CA PRO A 11 27.67 -4.46 10.15
C PRO A 11 26.54 -4.77 9.16
N GLU A 12 25.90 -3.72 8.65
CA GLU A 12 24.75 -3.79 7.76
C GLU A 12 25.04 -4.52 6.44
N THR A 13 26.29 -4.91 6.19
CA THR A 13 26.80 -5.63 5.01
C THR A 13 26.69 -7.17 5.13
N SER A 14 25.92 -7.69 6.08
CA SER A 14 25.60 -9.12 6.15
C SER A 14 24.81 -9.56 4.90
N PRO A 15 25.08 -10.72 4.29
CA PRO A 15 24.42 -11.16 3.05
C PRO A 15 22.88 -11.27 3.15
N GLU A 16 22.33 -11.31 4.36
CA GLU A 16 20.89 -11.37 4.62
C GLU A 16 20.18 -10.02 4.38
N SER A 17 20.78 -8.88 4.76
CA SER A 17 20.17 -7.54 4.58
C SER A 17 20.13 -7.11 3.11
N VAL A 18 21.11 -7.56 2.33
CA VAL A 18 21.23 -7.26 0.89
C VAL A 18 20.10 -7.91 0.09
N LYS A 19 19.70 -9.14 0.45
CA LYS A 19 18.57 -9.85 -0.18
C LYS A 19 17.25 -9.12 0.03
N GLN A 20 17.02 -8.59 1.23
CA GLN A 20 15.79 -7.90 1.58
C GLN A 20 15.63 -6.57 0.82
N ARG A 21 16.72 -5.80 0.69
CA ARG A 21 16.74 -4.56 -0.11
C ARG A 21 16.47 -4.81 -1.59
N ALA A 22 16.99 -5.92 -2.14
CA ALA A 22 16.75 -6.30 -3.54
C ALA A 22 15.28 -6.68 -3.81
N ALA A 23 14.62 -7.35 -2.86
CA ALA A 23 13.19 -7.68 -2.96
C ALA A 23 12.33 -6.41 -3.00
N ILE A 24 12.57 -5.45 -2.11
CA ILE A 24 11.84 -4.17 -2.08
C ILE A 24 11.97 -3.43 -3.41
N TRP A 25 13.19 -3.34 -3.96
CA TRP A 25 13.43 -2.65 -5.23
C TRP A 25 12.74 -3.33 -6.41
N ARG A 26 12.70 -4.67 -6.44
CA ARG A 26 11.99 -5.41 -7.48
C ARG A 26 10.49 -5.10 -7.44
N THR A 27 9.90 -5.14 -6.26
CA THR A 27 8.47 -4.87 -6.04
C THR A 27 8.10 -3.45 -6.40
N PHE A 28 8.93 -2.49 -5.98
CA PHE A 28 8.76 -1.09 -6.32
C PHE A 28 8.69 -0.89 -7.83
N TRP A 29 9.60 -1.49 -8.61
CA TRP A 29 9.58 -1.38 -10.07
C TRP A 29 8.36 -2.04 -10.71
N VAL A 30 7.91 -3.19 -10.22
CA VAL A 30 6.70 -3.85 -10.74
C VAL A 30 5.47 -2.97 -10.52
N MET A 31 5.31 -2.42 -9.31
CA MET A 31 4.19 -1.53 -8.99
C MET A 31 4.27 -0.19 -9.70
N PHE A 32 5.46 0.38 -9.82
CA PHE A 32 5.69 1.60 -10.59
C PHE A 32 5.34 1.40 -12.06
N GLY A 33 5.78 0.29 -12.66
CA GLY A 33 5.46 -0.06 -14.05
C GLY A 33 3.96 -0.19 -14.29
N ILE A 34 3.23 -0.90 -13.43
CA ILE A 34 1.76 -1.01 -13.52
C ILE A 34 1.10 0.38 -13.43
N THR A 35 1.57 1.23 -12.53
CA THR A 35 1.02 2.58 -12.35
C THR A 35 1.28 3.47 -13.56
N VAL A 36 2.47 3.40 -14.15
CA VAL A 36 2.80 4.13 -15.39
C VAL A 36 1.91 3.66 -16.54
N ILE A 37 1.67 2.36 -16.67
CA ILE A 37 0.75 1.79 -17.68
C ILE A 37 -0.68 2.30 -17.46
N GLU A 38 -1.17 2.34 -16.22
CA GLU A 38 -2.49 2.91 -15.88
C GLU A 38 -2.60 4.38 -16.32
N PHE A 39 -1.58 5.19 -16.04
CA PHE A 39 -1.56 6.59 -16.49
C PHE A 39 -1.56 6.72 -18.01
N ILE A 40 -0.73 5.93 -18.70
CA ILE A 40 -0.71 5.93 -20.17
C ILE A 40 -2.07 5.55 -20.74
N LEU A 41 -2.73 4.53 -20.18
CA LEU A 41 -4.07 4.12 -20.61
C LEU A 41 -5.11 5.23 -20.37
N ALA A 42 -5.00 5.94 -19.25
CA ALA A 42 -5.85 7.08 -18.93
C ALA A 42 -5.65 8.27 -19.88
N PHE A 43 -4.43 8.55 -20.34
CA PHE A 43 -4.16 9.59 -21.34
C PHE A 43 -4.50 9.14 -22.77
N ALA A 44 -4.29 7.85 -23.10
CA ALA A 44 -4.60 7.27 -24.40
C ALA A 44 -6.11 7.20 -24.71
N LYS A 45 -6.98 7.30 -23.69
CA LYS A 45 -8.44 7.35 -23.89
C LYS A 45 -8.90 8.48 -24.82
N GLY A 46 -8.20 9.61 -24.79
CA GLY A 46 -8.47 10.77 -25.64
C GLY A 46 -8.26 10.49 -27.13
N PRO A 47 -7.04 10.14 -27.57
CA PRO A 47 -6.75 9.92 -28.99
C PRO A 47 -7.44 8.70 -29.60
N PHE A 48 -7.70 7.63 -28.84
CA PHE A 48 -8.19 6.36 -29.38
C PHE A 48 -9.71 6.11 -29.24
N HIS A 49 -10.49 7.10 -28.77
CA HIS A 49 -11.96 6.97 -28.59
C HIS A 49 -12.40 5.68 -27.85
N ILE A 50 -11.62 5.30 -26.85
CA ILE A 50 -11.83 4.07 -26.08
C ILE A 50 -13.05 4.25 -25.18
N ASN A 51 -13.91 3.23 -25.07
CA ASN A 51 -15.09 3.27 -24.22
C ASN A 51 -14.74 3.65 -22.77
N HIS A 52 -15.32 4.75 -22.28
CA HIS A 52 -15.04 5.29 -20.95
C HIS A 52 -15.28 4.25 -19.84
N LEU A 53 -16.36 3.49 -19.96
CA LEU A 53 -16.71 2.44 -18.99
C LEU A 53 -15.64 1.33 -18.92
N PHE A 54 -15.07 0.96 -20.07
CA PHE A 54 -14.01 -0.06 -20.12
C PHE A 54 -12.74 0.41 -19.42
N VAL A 55 -12.32 1.66 -19.68
CA VAL A 55 -11.14 2.25 -19.02
C VAL A 55 -11.34 2.32 -17.50
N VAL A 56 -12.52 2.75 -17.04
CA VAL A 56 -12.84 2.81 -15.61
C VAL A 56 -12.79 1.44 -14.95
N ILE A 57 -13.37 0.40 -15.56
CA ILE A 57 -13.36 -0.96 -15.02
C ILE A 57 -11.92 -1.48 -14.90
N VAL A 58 -11.12 -1.33 -15.96
CA VAL A 58 -9.70 -1.75 -15.97
C VAL A 58 -8.91 -1.02 -14.89
N PHE A 59 -9.12 0.29 -14.74
CA PHE A 59 -8.44 1.11 -13.74
C PHE A 59 -8.78 0.68 -12.31
N ILE A 60 -10.06 0.42 -12.02
CA ILE A 60 -10.49 -0.08 -10.71
C ILE A 60 -9.88 -1.46 -10.44
N SER A 61 -9.92 -2.38 -11.41
CA SER A 61 -9.36 -3.73 -11.25
C SER A 61 -7.84 -3.70 -11.04
N LEU A 62 -7.10 -2.91 -11.81
CA LEU A 62 -5.64 -2.76 -11.64
C LEU A 62 -5.28 -2.11 -10.31
N THR A 63 -6.07 -1.12 -9.86
CA THR A 63 -5.88 -0.49 -8.54
C THR A 63 -6.15 -1.47 -7.39
N LEU A 64 -7.14 -2.35 -7.50
CA LEU A 64 -7.38 -3.40 -6.50
C LEU A 64 -6.25 -4.45 -6.48
N LEU A 65 -5.82 -4.90 -7.67
CA LEU A 65 -4.70 -5.83 -7.81
C LEU A 65 -3.41 -5.24 -7.23
N LYS A 66 -3.11 -3.97 -7.47
CA LYS A 66 -1.93 -3.32 -6.89
C LYS A 66 -2.03 -3.22 -5.37
N ALA A 67 -3.21 -2.91 -4.82
CA ALA A 67 -3.38 -2.85 -3.37
C ALA A 67 -3.11 -4.22 -2.72
N PHE A 68 -3.60 -5.30 -3.34
CA PHE A 68 -3.31 -6.66 -2.89
C PHE A 68 -1.82 -7.01 -3.02
N TYR A 69 -1.18 -6.64 -4.14
CA TYR A 69 0.25 -6.89 -4.37
C TYR A 69 1.14 -6.09 -3.41
N ILE A 70 0.77 -4.85 -3.10
CA ILE A 70 1.46 -4.03 -2.10
C ILE A 70 1.38 -4.71 -0.74
N ILE A 71 0.20 -5.16 -0.33
CA ILE A 71 0.03 -5.86 0.95
C ILE A 71 0.83 -7.18 0.92
N ALA A 72 0.74 -8.00 -0.13
CA ALA A 72 1.44 -9.28 -0.18
C ALA A 72 2.97 -9.13 -0.17
N GLU A 73 3.50 -8.17 -0.91
CA GLU A 73 4.93 -8.08 -1.21
C GLU A 73 5.68 -7.09 -0.29
N PHE A 74 5.04 -5.99 0.15
CA PHE A 74 5.58 -5.21 1.27
C PHE A 74 5.36 -5.90 2.63
N MET A 75 4.56 -6.98 2.70
CA MET A 75 4.46 -7.87 3.87
C MET A 75 5.20 -9.20 3.71
N HIS A 76 6.32 -9.24 2.99
CA HIS A 76 7.25 -10.38 3.02
C HIS A 76 7.96 -10.54 4.39
N LEU A 77 7.21 -10.63 5.48
CA LEU A 77 7.68 -10.89 6.85
C LEU A 77 6.70 -11.84 7.58
N ARG A 78 6.09 -12.77 6.83
CA ARG A 78 5.01 -13.66 7.26
C ARG A 78 5.33 -14.54 8.48
N HIS A 79 6.57 -14.54 8.97
CA HIS A 79 6.98 -15.34 10.13
C HIS A 79 7.29 -14.54 11.41
N GLU A 80 7.49 -13.21 11.38
CA GLU A 80 7.91 -12.50 12.62
C GLU A 80 7.13 -11.22 13.00
N VAL A 81 6.32 -10.59 12.15
CA VAL A 81 5.77 -9.25 12.48
C VAL A 81 4.26 -9.10 12.33
N LYS A 82 3.50 -9.81 13.17
CA LYS A 82 2.07 -9.52 13.39
C LYS A 82 1.82 -8.04 13.75
N LEU A 83 2.79 -7.40 14.41
CA LEU A 83 2.80 -5.98 14.75
C LEU A 83 2.88 -5.04 13.54
N LEU A 84 3.56 -5.43 12.46
CA LEU A 84 3.71 -4.58 11.28
C LEU A 84 2.42 -4.60 10.43
N ILE A 85 1.75 -5.75 10.38
CA ILE A 85 0.39 -5.87 9.83
C ILE A 85 -0.58 -5.00 10.62
N LEU A 86 -0.53 -5.07 11.96
CA LEU A 86 -1.35 -4.21 12.82
C LEU A 86 -1.06 -2.72 12.60
N SER A 87 0.22 -2.34 12.45
CA SER A 87 0.63 -0.94 12.25
C SER A 87 0.11 -0.32 10.95
N ILE A 88 -0.11 -1.13 9.91
CA ILE A 88 -0.65 -0.65 8.62
C ILE A 88 -2.18 -0.77 8.62
N SER A 89 -2.73 -1.85 9.19
CA SER A 89 -4.17 -2.11 9.17
C SER A 89 -4.96 -1.17 10.11
N LEU A 90 -4.40 -0.84 11.27
CA LEU A 90 -5.03 0.04 12.26
C LEU A 90 -5.34 1.45 11.72
N PRO A 91 -4.41 2.19 11.08
CA PRO A 91 -4.72 3.50 10.52
C PRO A 91 -5.73 3.44 9.36
N VAL A 92 -5.74 2.37 8.56
CA VAL A 92 -6.73 2.20 7.47
C VAL A 92 -8.14 2.02 8.04
N ILE A 93 -8.30 1.16 9.06
CA ILE A 93 -9.58 0.94 9.73
C ILE A 93 -10.06 2.22 10.42
N PHE A 94 -9.15 2.96 11.06
CA PHE A 94 -9.47 4.23 11.71
C PHE A 94 -10.00 5.26 10.72
N ILE A 95 -9.40 5.36 9.52
CA ILE A 95 -9.89 6.29 8.48
C ILE A 95 -11.29 5.90 8.00
N ILE A 96 -11.56 4.61 7.75
CA ILE A 96 -12.89 4.16 7.31
C ILE A 96 -13.95 4.52 8.36
N TRP A 97 -13.66 4.22 9.62
CA TRP A 97 -14.56 4.59 10.72
C TRP A 97 -14.75 6.11 10.79
N PHE A 98 -13.67 6.89 10.74
CA PHE A 98 -13.73 8.35 10.81
C PHE A 98 -14.60 8.96 9.70
N ILE A 99 -14.48 8.46 8.47
CA ILE A 99 -15.32 8.90 7.34
C ILE A 99 -16.80 8.63 7.61
N ILE A 100 -17.14 7.42 8.09
CA ILE A 100 -18.53 7.06 8.42
C ILE A 100 -19.08 7.97 9.52
N SER A 101 -18.29 8.22 10.57
CA SER A 101 -18.68 9.11 11.67
C SER A 101 -18.90 10.55 11.20
N MET A 102 -18.02 11.09 10.35
CA MET A 102 -18.21 12.43 9.79
C MET A 102 -19.44 12.52 8.88
N LEU A 103 -19.74 11.47 8.10
CA LEU A 103 -20.96 11.43 7.28
C LEU A 103 -22.23 11.42 8.15
N TYR A 104 -22.21 10.65 9.23
CA TYR A 104 -23.35 10.56 10.15
C TYR A 104 -23.60 11.90 10.86
N GLU A 105 -22.55 12.51 11.43
CA GLU A 105 -22.64 13.80 12.12
C GLU A 105 -22.99 14.93 11.14
N GLY A 106 -22.39 14.91 9.94
CA GLY A 106 -22.71 15.89 8.89
C GLY A 106 -24.17 15.83 8.46
N ASN A 107 -24.75 14.63 8.33
CA ASN A 107 -26.16 14.47 8.01
C ASN A 107 -27.08 14.91 9.17
N ALA A 108 -26.68 14.64 10.42
CA ALA A 108 -27.43 15.10 11.60
C ALA A 108 -27.48 16.64 11.69
N VAL A 109 -26.37 17.32 11.41
CA VAL A 109 -26.30 18.80 11.38
C VAL A 109 -27.15 19.40 10.25
N LEU A 110 -27.19 18.76 9.08
CA LEU A 110 -28.02 19.21 7.96
C LEU A 110 -29.53 19.02 8.20
N MET A 111 -29.93 18.07 9.05
CA MET A 111 -31.33 17.81 9.39
C MET A 111 -31.86 18.70 10.52
N VAL A 112 -30.99 19.16 11.42
CA VAL A 112 -31.33 20.05 12.55
C VAL A 112 -31.43 21.52 12.13
N ARG A 113 -30.91 21.90 10.96
CA ARG A 113 -30.99 23.25 10.38
C ARG A 113 -32.18 23.39 9.44
#